data_AF-A0A7W0LS43-F1
#
_entry.id   AF-A0A7W0LS43-F1
#
_cell.length_a   1.000
_cell.length_b   1.000
_cell.length_c   1.000
_cell.angle_alpha   90.00
_cell.angle_beta   90.00
_cell.angle_gamma   90.00
#
_symmetry.space_group_name_H-M   'P 1'
#
loop_
_entity.id
_entity.type
_entity.pdbx_description
1 polymer ?
#
loop_
_entity_poly.entity_id
_entity_poly.type
_entity_poly.pdbx_seq_one_letter_code
_entity_poly.pdbx_strand_id
1 'polypeptide(L)'
;SDRADLVSSPAIRLAGAALHALAGVGADELGPVDLYSCFPSAVQVAAHELGLGLDRPLTVTGGMSFAGGPWNAYALHGIAALVGRLREEPGSFGLCTANGGFLTKHALGVYSSAPPAAGFRWANPQSEVDALPRRRAAEDHVGPATLESCTVMYDRAGAPATGLAACLTPTGDRAWATTSDPATMAAMVTEELVGQPVTLAEGGGLHLG
;
A
#
# COMPACT_ATOMS: atom_id res chain seq x y z
N SER A 1 7.80 -11.43 -4.01
CA SER A 1 7.75 -10.22 -3.16
C SER A 1 8.54 -10.52 -1.93
N ASP A 2 9.47 -9.65 -1.57
CA ASP A 2 10.41 -9.89 -0.46
C ASP A 2 9.99 -9.14 0.82
N ARG A 3 8.82 -8.49 0.81
CA ARG A 3 8.30 -7.81 2.00
C ARG A 3 8.04 -8.80 3.13
N ALA A 4 8.30 -8.38 4.37
CA ALA A 4 8.02 -9.18 5.57
C ALA A 4 6.54 -9.60 5.67
N ASP A 5 5.62 -8.74 5.25
CA ASP A 5 4.19 -9.02 5.11
C ASP A 5 3.62 -8.27 3.88
N LEU A 6 2.34 -8.50 3.58
CA LEU A 6 1.66 -7.90 2.43
C LEU A 6 0.61 -6.83 2.82
N VAL A 7 0.48 -6.52 4.11
CA VAL A 7 -0.56 -5.64 4.66
C VAL A 7 -0.02 -4.31 5.18
N SER A 8 1.30 -4.17 5.32
CA SER A 8 1.98 -2.99 5.85
C SER A 8 2.95 -2.36 4.84
N SER A 9 3.39 -1.13 5.14
CA SER A 9 4.49 -0.49 4.42
C SER A 9 5.41 0.24 5.40
N PRO A 10 6.44 -0.46 5.93
CA PRO A 10 7.46 0.15 6.77
C PRO A 10 8.20 1.31 6.08
N ALA A 11 8.27 1.31 4.75
CA ALA A 11 8.84 2.40 3.98
C ALA A 11 8.03 3.71 4.11
N ILE A 12 6.69 3.62 4.11
CA ILE A 12 5.83 4.79 4.39
C ILE A 12 6.03 5.24 5.83
N ARG A 13 6.09 4.31 6.80
CA ARG A 13 6.30 4.63 8.21
C ARG A 13 7.58 5.42 8.46
N LEU A 14 8.70 4.93 7.91
CA LEU A 14 10.00 5.59 8.05
C LEU A 14 10.04 6.95 7.33
N ALA A 15 9.46 7.04 6.13
CA ALA A 15 9.34 8.30 5.42
C ALA A 15 8.45 9.32 6.16
N GLY A 16 7.36 8.86 6.77
CA GLY A 16 6.47 9.66 7.63
C GLY A 16 7.19 10.17 8.86
N ALA A 17 7.89 9.31 9.60
CA ALA A 17 8.66 9.69 10.77
C ALA A 17 9.73 10.75 10.43
N ALA A 18 10.45 10.58 9.32
CA ALA A 18 11.40 11.56 8.83
C ALA A 18 10.70 12.89 8.46
N LEU A 19 9.55 12.83 7.80
CA LEU A 19 8.77 14.01 7.42
C LEU A 19 8.27 14.79 8.64
N HIS A 20 7.76 14.11 9.66
CA HIS A 20 7.35 14.72 10.93
C HIS A 20 8.53 15.41 11.62
N ALA A 21 9.70 14.77 11.68
CA ALA A 21 10.90 15.35 12.27
C ALA A 21 11.41 16.58 11.49
N LEU A 22 11.27 16.59 10.15
CA LEU A 22 11.65 17.72 9.31
C LEU A 22 10.70 18.92 9.45
N ALA A 23 9.40 18.64 9.50
CA ALA A 23 8.34 19.65 9.55
C ALA A 23 8.07 20.16 10.98
N GLY A 24 8.42 19.38 12.01
CA GLY A 24 8.16 19.73 13.41
C GLY A 24 6.68 19.67 13.79
N VAL A 25 5.90 18.82 13.11
CA VAL A 25 4.45 18.67 13.32
C VAL A 25 4.08 17.19 13.45
N GLY A 26 3.12 16.88 14.32
CA GLY A 26 2.55 15.54 14.49
C GLY A 26 1.45 15.22 13.46
N ALA A 27 0.99 13.96 13.45
CA ALA A 27 -0.07 13.50 12.54
C ALA A 27 -1.40 14.24 12.75
N ASP A 28 -1.75 14.56 14.00
CA ASP A 28 -2.98 15.28 14.34
C ASP A 28 -2.98 16.75 13.85
N GLU A 29 -1.79 17.32 13.65
CA GLU A 29 -1.61 18.70 13.17
C GLU A 29 -1.59 18.78 11.63
N LEU A 30 -1.46 17.64 10.94
CA LEU A 30 -1.54 17.59 9.49
C LEU A 30 -2.98 17.73 9.04
N GLY A 31 -3.25 18.65 8.13
CA GLY A 31 -4.54 18.93 7.54
C GLY A 31 -4.52 20.29 6.86
N PRO A 32 -5.00 20.43 5.60
CA PRO A 32 -5.63 19.44 4.70
C PRO A 32 -4.74 18.26 4.22
N VAL A 33 -5.33 17.14 3.75
CA VAL A 33 -4.58 15.92 3.35
C VAL A 33 -4.99 15.42 1.96
N ASP A 34 -4.01 15.00 1.15
CA ASP A 34 -4.21 14.21 -0.07
C ASP A 34 -3.34 12.94 -0.07
N LEU A 35 -3.95 11.79 0.22
CA LEU A 35 -3.30 10.50 0.09
C LEU A 35 -3.47 9.92 -1.32
N TYR A 36 -2.38 9.40 -1.88
CA TYR A 36 -2.44 8.66 -3.15
C TYR A 36 -3.39 7.45 -3.05
N SER A 37 -4.25 7.27 -4.05
CA SER A 37 -5.50 6.50 -3.88
C SER A 37 -5.90 5.62 -5.09
N CYS A 38 -4.94 4.97 -5.77
CA CYS A 38 -5.26 4.07 -6.90
C CYS A 38 -6.15 2.88 -6.51
N PHE A 39 -6.01 2.39 -5.28
CA PHE A 39 -6.83 1.35 -4.67
C PHE A 39 -7.08 1.69 -3.20
N PRO A 40 -8.18 1.21 -2.58
CA PRO A 40 -8.46 1.44 -1.16
C PRO A 40 -7.31 1.03 -0.23
N SER A 41 -6.63 -0.07 -0.54
CA SER A 41 -5.49 -0.57 0.25
C SER A 41 -4.34 0.44 0.31
N ALA A 42 -4.08 1.20 -0.76
CA ALA A 42 -3.03 2.23 -0.74
C ALA A 42 -3.34 3.34 0.26
N VAL A 43 -4.61 3.75 0.35
CA VAL A 43 -5.08 4.76 1.31
C VAL A 43 -5.02 4.22 2.74
N GLN A 44 -5.53 3.01 2.96
CA GLN A 44 -5.59 2.38 4.29
C GLN A 44 -4.18 2.15 4.86
N VAL A 45 -3.27 1.60 4.05
CA VAL A 45 -1.88 1.39 4.45
C VAL A 45 -1.19 2.74 4.71
N ALA A 46 -1.33 3.73 3.81
CA ALA A 46 -0.70 5.02 4.00
C ALA A 46 -1.23 5.75 5.25
N ALA A 47 -2.54 5.75 5.47
CA ALA A 47 -3.14 6.38 6.64
C ALA A 47 -2.66 5.73 7.94
N HIS A 48 -2.69 4.40 8.02
CA HIS A 48 -2.19 3.65 9.17
C HIS A 48 -0.71 3.94 9.45
N GLU A 49 0.15 3.87 8.42
CA GLU A 49 1.59 4.07 8.58
C GLU A 49 2.00 5.51 8.91
N LEU A 50 1.12 6.48 8.60
CA LEU A 50 1.30 7.90 8.91
C LEU A 50 0.57 8.34 10.18
N GLY A 51 -0.09 7.43 10.89
CA GLY A 51 -0.86 7.74 12.09
C GLY A 51 -2.09 8.62 11.82
N LEU A 52 -2.65 8.58 10.61
CA LEU A 52 -3.86 9.30 10.24
C LEU A 52 -5.09 8.40 10.46
N GLY A 53 -6.12 8.96 11.10
CA GLY A 53 -7.44 8.31 11.19
C GLY A 53 -8.15 8.22 9.83
N LEU A 54 -9.02 7.21 9.66
CA LEU A 54 -9.88 7.06 8.48
C LEU A 54 -11.21 7.84 8.59
N ASP A 55 -11.46 8.45 9.75
CA ASP A 55 -12.65 9.23 10.13
C ASP A 55 -12.57 10.71 9.72
N ARG A 56 -11.52 11.08 8.98
CA ARG A 56 -11.28 12.44 8.46
C ARG A 56 -11.17 12.44 6.93
N PRO A 57 -11.34 13.59 6.27
CA PRO A 57 -11.01 13.70 4.84
C PRO A 57 -9.53 13.37 4.58
N LEU A 58 -9.29 12.39 3.71
CA LEU A 58 -7.95 11.95 3.28
C LEU A 58 -7.63 12.33 1.83
N THR A 59 -8.46 13.17 1.23
CA THR A 59 -8.24 13.73 -0.10
C THR A 59 -8.79 15.14 -0.20
N VAL A 60 -8.10 16.01 -0.95
CA VAL A 60 -8.61 17.31 -1.37
C VAL A 60 -8.95 17.35 -2.87
N THR A 61 -8.61 16.28 -3.59
CA THR A 61 -8.89 16.11 -5.04
C THR A 61 -10.14 15.27 -5.31
N GLY A 62 -10.55 14.43 -4.36
CA GLY A 62 -11.61 13.43 -4.54
C GLY A 62 -11.09 12.01 -4.77
N GLY A 63 -9.77 11.80 -4.81
CA GLY A 63 -9.16 10.48 -5.00
C GLY A 63 -9.11 10.04 -6.46
N MET A 64 -8.18 9.15 -6.82
CA MET A 64 -7.98 8.70 -8.21
C MET A 64 -9.22 8.04 -8.82
N SER A 65 -10.02 7.35 -8.01
CA SER A 65 -11.24 6.69 -8.45
C SER A 65 -12.31 7.66 -8.97
N PHE A 66 -12.36 8.90 -8.44
CA PHE A 66 -13.45 9.85 -8.72
C PHE A 66 -12.97 11.12 -9.43
N ALA A 67 -11.78 11.62 -9.08
CA ALA A 67 -11.19 12.81 -9.71
C ALA A 67 -10.72 12.55 -11.15
N GLY A 68 -10.59 11.27 -11.53
CA GLY A 68 -9.85 10.85 -12.71
C GLY A 68 -8.35 10.85 -12.44
N GLY A 69 -7.67 9.81 -12.93
CA GLY A 69 -6.23 9.64 -12.76
C GLY A 69 -5.53 9.85 -14.09
N PRO A 70 -4.87 10.99 -14.34
CA PRO A 70 -3.91 11.08 -15.44
C PRO A 70 -2.67 10.25 -15.11
N TRP A 71 -2.81 8.93 -15.02
CA TRP A 71 -1.77 7.94 -14.73
C TRP A 71 -0.74 8.42 -13.67
N ASN A 72 0.42 8.90 -14.12
CA ASN A 72 1.52 9.35 -13.27
C ASN A 72 1.37 10.76 -12.67
N ALA A 73 0.40 11.56 -13.11
CA ALA A 73 0.28 12.98 -12.75
C ALA A 73 -0.71 13.28 -11.62
N TYR A 74 -1.37 12.28 -11.03
CA TYR A 74 -2.36 12.50 -9.96
C TYR A 74 -1.82 13.33 -8.79
N ALA A 75 -0.63 13.01 -8.27
CA ALA A 75 -0.04 13.71 -7.12
C ALA A 75 0.24 15.21 -7.40
N LEU A 76 0.50 15.58 -8.66
CA LEU A 76 0.65 16.99 -9.04
C LEU A 76 -0.65 17.76 -8.82
N HIS A 77 -1.79 17.17 -9.16
CA HIS A 77 -3.11 17.76 -8.89
C HIS A 77 -3.41 17.83 -7.40
N GLY A 78 -2.99 16.80 -6.64
CA GLY A 78 -3.02 16.81 -5.17
C GLY A 78 -2.31 18.03 -4.58
N ILE A 79 -1.06 18.27 -4.99
CA ILE A 79 -0.28 19.44 -4.55
C ILE A 79 -0.98 20.75 -4.97
N ALA A 80 -1.46 20.86 -6.20
CA ALA A 80 -2.12 22.07 -6.68
C ALA A 80 -3.39 22.40 -5.88
N ALA A 81 -4.23 21.40 -5.61
CA ALA A 81 -5.43 21.56 -4.78
C ALA A 81 -5.08 21.92 -3.33
N LEU A 82 -4.04 21.27 -2.78
CA LEU A 82 -3.56 21.53 -1.43
C LEU A 82 -3.09 22.98 -1.25
N VAL A 83 -2.35 23.53 -2.21
CA VAL A 83 -1.92 24.94 -2.18
C VAL A 83 -3.10 25.91 -2.14
N GLY A 84 -4.19 25.61 -2.84
CA GLY A 84 -5.43 26.39 -2.77
C GLY A 84 -5.99 26.42 -1.35
N ARG A 85 -6.16 25.25 -0.73
CA ARG A 85 -6.67 25.10 0.64
C ARG A 85 -5.80 25.78 1.69
N LEU A 86 -4.48 25.64 1.58
CA LEU A 86 -3.53 26.25 2.52
C LEU A 86 -3.53 27.78 2.47
N ARG A 87 -3.98 28.39 1.37
CA ARG A 87 -4.17 29.84 1.28
C ARG A 87 -5.47 30.30 1.93
N GLU A 88 -6.48 29.44 2.02
CA GLU A 88 -7.74 29.69 2.71
C GLU A 88 -7.58 29.54 4.24
N GLU A 89 -6.64 28.71 4.69
CA GLU A 89 -6.33 28.46 6.10
C GLU A 89 -4.84 28.75 6.42
N PRO A 90 -4.42 30.04 6.48
CA PRO A 90 -3.03 30.39 6.66
C PRO A 90 -2.42 29.81 7.95
N GLY A 91 -1.23 29.24 7.83
CA GLY A 91 -0.48 28.65 8.95
C GLY A 91 -0.78 27.18 9.23
N SER A 92 -1.77 26.59 8.56
CA SER A 92 -2.01 25.13 8.60
C SER A 92 -0.91 24.35 7.85
N PHE A 93 -0.84 23.05 8.11
CA PHE A 93 0.15 22.14 7.52
C PHE A 93 -0.53 21.05 6.69
N GLY A 94 -0.46 21.17 5.37
CA GLY A 94 -1.06 20.23 4.46
C GLY A 94 -0.14 19.06 4.14
N LEU A 95 -0.68 17.86 3.99
CA LEU A 95 0.07 16.66 3.56
C LEU A 95 -0.36 16.26 2.15
N CYS A 96 0.62 15.96 1.28
CA CYS A 96 0.36 15.24 0.03
C CYS A 96 1.31 14.04 -0.09
N THR A 97 0.78 12.89 -0.50
CA THR A 97 1.58 11.69 -0.75
C THR A 97 1.47 11.24 -2.21
N ALA A 98 2.55 10.64 -2.70
CA ALA A 98 2.62 10.00 -3.99
C ALA A 98 3.09 8.55 -3.81
N ASN A 99 2.51 7.66 -4.61
CA ASN A 99 2.86 6.25 -4.62
C ASN A 99 3.15 5.78 -6.06
N GLY A 100 4.19 4.96 -6.21
CA GLY A 100 4.56 4.30 -7.46
C GLY A 100 4.61 2.78 -7.32
N GLY A 101 4.07 2.10 -8.33
CA GLY A 101 3.99 0.64 -8.38
C GLY A 101 3.07 0.06 -7.30
N PHE A 102 3.40 -1.13 -6.81
CA PHE A 102 2.58 -1.88 -5.85
C PHE A 102 2.87 -1.48 -4.39
N LEU A 103 2.87 -0.18 -4.06
CA LEU A 103 3.43 0.38 -2.80
C LEU A 103 4.96 0.29 -2.72
N THR A 104 5.66 0.49 -3.84
CA THR A 104 7.11 0.27 -3.94
C THR A 104 7.95 1.54 -3.90
N LYS A 105 7.34 2.69 -4.20
CA LYS A 105 8.01 3.99 -4.23
C LYS A 105 7.11 5.02 -3.59
N HIS A 106 7.66 5.80 -2.68
CA HIS A 106 6.90 6.77 -1.90
C HIS A 106 7.58 8.13 -1.94
N ALA A 107 6.79 9.18 -2.15
CA ALA A 107 7.21 10.56 -1.92
C ALA A 107 6.13 11.25 -1.10
N LEU A 108 6.54 11.95 -0.04
CA LEU A 108 5.64 12.63 0.89
C LEU A 108 6.11 14.07 1.03
N GLY A 109 5.17 15.01 1.13
CA GLY A 109 5.47 16.43 1.31
C GLY A 109 4.49 17.09 2.26
N VAL A 110 5.04 17.89 3.19
CA VAL A 110 4.28 18.82 4.00
C VAL A 110 4.41 20.22 3.40
N TYR A 111 3.27 20.90 3.26
CA TYR A 111 3.16 22.22 2.65
C TYR A 111 2.49 23.16 3.64
N SER A 112 2.93 24.41 3.71
CA SER A 112 2.29 25.44 4.53
C SER A 112 2.49 26.81 3.89
N SER A 113 1.59 27.75 4.20
CA SER A 113 1.81 29.17 3.92
C SER A 113 2.79 29.82 4.89
N ALA A 114 3.09 29.17 6.03
CA ALA A 114 4.08 29.64 6.98
C ALA A 114 5.50 29.31 6.47
N PRO A 115 6.41 30.30 6.41
CA PRO A 115 7.79 30.05 5.98
C PRO A 115 8.51 29.16 7.01
N PRO A 116 9.20 28.09 6.59
CA PRO A 116 9.92 27.23 7.51
C PRO A 116 11.13 27.95 8.10
N ALA A 117 11.27 27.94 9.43
CA ALA A 117 12.37 28.62 10.13
C ALA A 117 13.77 28.14 9.70
N ALA A 118 13.89 26.87 9.30
CA ALA A 118 15.14 26.24 8.87
C ALA A 118 15.26 26.09 7.33
N GLY A 119 14.40 26.77 6.56
CA GLY A 119 14.38 26.66 5.09
C GLY A 119 13.86 25.29 4.60
N PHE A 120 14.09 25.01 3.31
CA PHE A 120 13.71 23.73 2.69
C PHE A 120 14.59 22.59 3.22
N ARG A 121 13.97 21.46 3.56
CA ARG A 121 14.64 20.25 4.05
C ARG A 121 14.02 19.01 3.43
N TRP A 122 14.80 17.94 3.35
CA TRP A 122 14.37 16.65 2.84
C TRP A 122 15.16 15.53 3.52
N ALA A 123 14.64 14.31 3.45
CA ALA A 123 15.29 13.09 3.92
C ALA A 123 14.99 11.94 2.96
N ASN A 124 15.87 10.92 2.97
CA ASN A 124 15.68 9.69 2.23
C ASN A 124 16.06 8.50 3.14
N PRO A 125 15.11 7.85 3.82
CA PRO A 125 15.38 6.77 4.75
C PRO A 125 15.63 5.40 4.06
N GLN A 126 16.02 5.38 2.78
CA GLN A 126 16.16 4.13 2.01
C GLN A 126 17.10 3.12 2.68
N SER A 127 18.22 3.56 3.26
CA SER A 127 19.16 2.67 3.94
C SER A 127 18.54 1.98 5.17
N GLU A 128 17.63 2.66 5.86
CA GLU A 128 16.90 2.07 7.00
C GLU A 128 15.87 1.06 6.51
N VAL A 129 15.17 1.36 5.41
CA VAL A 129 14.24 0.45 4.73
C VAL A 129 14.97 -0.81 4.24
N ASP A 130 16.14 -0.67 3.64
CA ASP A 130 16.93 -1.77 3.08
C ASP A 130 17.47 -2.72 4.16
N ALA A 131 17.63 -2.22 5.39
CA ALA A 131 18.06 -3.01 6.55
C ALA A 131 16.91 -3.80 7.21
N LEU A 132 15.65 -3.57 6.82
CA LEU A 132 14.51 -4.27 7.39
C LEU A 132 14.47 -5.75 6.97
N PRO A 133 13.87 -6.63 7.79
CA PRO A 133 13.70 -8.03 7.44
C PRO A 133 12.98 -8.24 6.11
N ARG A 134 13.47 -9.19 5.32
CA ARG A 134 12.90 -9.57 4.03
C ARG A 134 12.56 -11.05 4.02
N ARG A 135 11.47 -11.40 3.34
CA ARG A 135 11.20 -12.80 2.99
C ARG A 135 12.00 -13.20 1.76
N ARG A 136 12.41 -14.46 1.70
CA ARG A 136 12.97 -15.05 0.48
C ARG A 136 11.84 -15.57 -0.40
N ALA A 137 12.07 -15.59 -1.70
CA ALA A 137 11.21 -16.29 -2.64
C ALA A 137 11.54 -17.80 -2.64
N ALA A 138 10.51 -18.62 -2.70
CA ALA A 138 10.61 -20.06 -2.90
C ALA A 138 9.89 -20.41 -4.22
N GLU A 139 10.61 -20.29 -5.34
CA GLU A 139 10.02 -20.35 -6.69
C GLU A 139 9.46 -21.74 -7.03
N ASP A 140 10.14 -22.81 -6.59
CA ASP A 140 9.80 -24.20 -6.93
C ASP A 140 9.31 -25.02 -5.73
N HIS A 141 8.69 -24.37 -4.72
CA HIS A 141 8.21 -25.10 -3.54
C HIS A 141 7.03 -26.01 -3.88
N VAL A 142 7.19 -27.30 -3.59
CA VAL A 142 6.14 -28.33 -3.67
C VAL A 142 5.90 -28.92 -2.29
N GLY A 143 4.64 -29.08 -1.92
CA GLY A 143 4.22 -29.64 -0.65
C GLY A 143 3.48 -28.64 0.25
N PRO A 144 3.48 -28.86 1.58
CA PRO A 144 2.63 -28.09 2.49
C PRO A 144 3.06 -26.62 2.57
N ALA A 145 2.09 -25.74 2.69
CA ALA A 145 2.26 -24.31 2.94
C ALA A 145 1.04 -23.74 3.68
N THR A 146 1.08 -22.45 3.99
CA THR A 146 -0.03 -21.69 4.59
C THR A 146 -0.42 -20.56 3.66
N LEU A 147 -1.71 -20.37 3.40
CA LEU A 147 -2.16 -19.27 2.56
C LEU A 147 -1.94 -17.92 3.27
N GLU A 148 -1.23 -17.00 2.61
CA GLU A 148 -0.93 -15.66 3.15
C GLU A 148 -1.86 -14.59 2.58
N SER A 149 -2.17 -14.69 1.30
CA SER A 149 -3.10 -13.79 0.59
C SER A 149 -3.55 -14.44 -0.70
N CYS A 150 -4.72 -14.08 -1.20
CA CYS A 150 -5.23 -14.61 -2.45
C CYS A 150 -6.12 -13.58 -3.18
N THR A 151 -6.29 -13.78 -4.49
CA THR A 151 -7.21 -13.00 -5.32
C THR A 151 -7.68 -13.85 -6.50
N VAL A 152 -8.87 -13.57 -7.02
CA VAL A 152 -9.40 -14.22 -8.22
C VAL A 152 -9.48 -13.21 -9.36
N MET A 153 -8.93 -13.56 -10.51
CA MET A 153 -9.10 -12.84 -11.75
C MET A 153 -10.37 -13.32 -12.45
N TYR A 154 -11.22 -12.37 -12.84
CA TYR A 154 -12.46 -12.62 -13.58
C TYR A 154 -12.26 -12.31 -15.06
N ASP A 155 -12.90 -13.09 -15.92
CA ASP A 155 -12.88 -12.85 -17.37
C ASP A 155 -13.88 -11.76 -17.80
N ARG A 156 -13.97 -11.51 -19.11
CA ARG A 156 -14.87 -10.50 -19.68
C ARG A 156 -16.36 -10.86 -19.56
N ALA A 157 -16.69 -12.13 -19.33
CA ALA A 157 -18.05 -12.57 -19.08
C ALA A 157 -18.42 -12.49 -17.58
N GLY A 158 -17.46 -12.10 -16.72
CA GLY A 158 -17.67 -12.02 -15.28
C GLY A 158 -17.56 -13.38 -14.58
N ALA A 159 -16.94 -14.38 -15.21
CA ALA A 159 -16.68 -15.68 -14.60
C ALA A 159 -15.27 -15.73 -13.95
N PRO A 160 -15.11 -16.39 -12.78
CA PRO A 160 -13.80 -16.71 -12.22
C PRO A 160 -12.94 -17.48 -13.23
N ALA A 161 -11.76 -16.96 -13.56
CA ALA A 161 -10.89 -17.53 -14.59
C ALA A 161 -9.56 -18.05 -14.02
N THR A 162 -9.00 -17.38 -13.01
CA THR A 162 -7.73 -17.78 -12.39
C THR A 162 -7.66 -17.30 -10.95
N GLY A 163 -7.45 -18.23 -10.02
CA GLY A 163 -7.07 -17.93 -8.64
C GLY A 163 -5.55 -17.74 -8.54
N LEU A 164 -5.12 -16.74 -7.79
CA LEU A 164 -3.72 -16.44 -7.47
C LEU A 164 -3.56 -16.44 -5.95
N ALA A 165 -2.48 -17.04 -5.46
CA ALA A 165 -2.19 -17.15 -4.04
C ALA A 165 -0.72 -16.86 -3.72
N ALA A 166 -0.49 -16.06 -2.69
CA ALA A 166 0.78 -16.02 -1.96
C ALA A 166 0.69 -17.01 -0.81
N CYS A 167 1.70 -17.87 -0.68
CA CYS A 167 1.76 -18.90 0.35
C CYS A 167 3.09 -18.84 1.11
N LEU A 168 3.07 -19.20 2.40
CA LEU A 168 4.27 -19.33 3.23
C LEU A 168 4.63 -20.80 3.40
N THR A 169 5.86 -21.15 3.07
CA THR A 169 6.42 -22.48 3.34
C THR A 169 6.61 -22.69 4.86
N PRO A 170 6.86 -23.92 5.35
CA PRO A 170 7.19 -24.15 6.76
C PRO A 170 8.44 -23.39 7.26
N THR A 171 9.32 -22.98 6.34
CA THR A 171 10.50 -22.14 6.65
C THR A 171 10.20 -20.64 6.64
N GLY A 172 8.97 -20.24 6.30
CA GLY A 172 8.53 -18.85 6.22
C GLY A 172 8.91 -18.12 4.92
N ASP A 173 9.44 -18.84 3.93
CA ASP A 173 9.71 -18.32 2.59
C ASP A 173 8.40 -18.21 1.81
N ARG A 174 8.34 -17.26 0.86
CA ARG A 174 7.11 -16.99 0.10
C ARG A 174 7.13 -17.68 -1.25
N ALA A 175 6.14 -18.53 -1.49
CA ALA A 175 5.86 -19.17 -2.76
C ALA A 175 4.60 -18.56 -3.41
N TRP A 176 4.48 -18.72 -4.73
CA TRP A 176 3.29 -18.32 -5.48
C TRP A 176 2.60 -19.54 -6.06
N ALA A 177 1.27 -19.54 -6.02
CA ALA A 177 0.46 -20.61 -6.56
C ALA A 177 -0.71 -20.06 -7.37
N THR A 178 -1.21 -20.88 -8.29
CA THR A 178 -2.35 -20.59 -9.14
C THR A 178 -3.33 -21.76 -9.15
N THR A 179 -4.58 -21.47 -9.46
CA THR A 179 -5.60 -22.51 -9.64
C THR A 179 -6.62 -22.08 -10.69
N SER A 180 -7.11 -23.05 -11.46
CA SER A 180 -8.28 -22.91 -12.32
C SER A 180 -9.43 -23.80 -11.85
N ASP A 181 -9.33 -24.41 -10.67
CA ASP A 181 -10.39 -25.23 -10.09
C ASP A 181 -11.57 -24.33 -9.64
N PRO A 182 -12.78 -24.53 -10.20
CA PRO A 182 -13.93 -23.68 -9.87
C PRO A 182 -14.31 -23.69 -8.38
N ALA A 183 -14.17 -24.83 -7.70
CA ALA A 183 -14.53 -24.94 -6.28
C ALA A 183 -13.55 -24.13 -5.41
N THR A 184 -12.25 -24.25 -5.67
CA THR A 184 -11.22 -23.46 -5.01
C THR A 184 -11.40 -21.96 -5.25
N MET A 185 -11.66 -21.55 -6.49
CA MET A 185 -11.90 -20.13 -6.80
C MET A 185 -13.18 -19.59 -6.15
N ALA A 186 -14.22 -20.42 -6.02
CA ALA A 186 -15.42 -20.02 -5.29
C ALA A 186 -15.10 -19.77 -3.80
N ALA A 187 -14.39 -20.71 -3.16
CA ALA A 187 -13.97 -20.57 -1.75
C ALA A 187 -13.11 -19.30 -1.54
N MET A 188 -12.16 -19.01 -2.44
CA MET A 188 -11.33 -17.80 -2.38
C MET A 188 -12.13 -16.48 -2.40
N VAL A 189 -13.35 -16.50 -2.94
CA VAL A 189 -14.21 -15.31 -3.04
C VAL A 189 -15.17 -15.22 -1.86
N THR A 190 -15.62 -16.35 -1.32
CA THR A 190 -16.71 -16.41 -0.34
C THR A 190 -16.29 -16.74 1.08
N GLU A 191 -15.06 -17.20 1.29
CA GLU A 191 -14.57 -17.69 2.58
C GLU A 191 -13.29 -16.96 3.04
N GLU A 192 -13.03 -16.99 4.34
CA GLU A 192 -11.75 -16.53 4.91
C GLU A 192 -10.73 -17.68 4.85
N LEU A 193 -9.82 -17.60 3.89
CA LEU A 193 -8.80 -18.62 3.66
C LEU A 193 -7.41 -18.24 4.18
N VAL A 194 -7.17 -16.98 4.57
CA VAL A 194 -5.86 -16.56 5.08
C VAL A 194 -5.53 -17.32 6.36
N GLY A 195 -4.32 -17.87 6.42
CA GLY A 195 -3.87 -18.72 7.51
C GLY A 195 -4.27 -20.19 7.39
N GLN A 196 -5.07 -20.58 6.39
CA GLN A 196 -5.45 -21.98 6.18
C GLN A 196 -4.30 -22.80 5.57
N PRO A 197 -4.22 -24.10 5.88
CA PRO A 197 -3.26 -25.00 5.26
C PRO A 197 -3.61 -25.22 3.78
N VAL A 198 -2.58 -25.24 2.95
CA VAL A 198 -2.68 -25.54 1.51
C VAL A 198 -1.53 -26.44 1.09
N THR A 199 -1.70 -27.12 -0.04
CA THR A 199 -0.63 -27.89 -0.69
C THR A 199 -0.32 -27.31 -2.05
N LEU A 200 0.96 -27.05 -2.31
CA LEU A 200 1.44 -26.59 -3.61
C LEU A 200 1.92 -27.80 -4.42
N ALA A 201 1.42 -27.94 -5.64
CA ALA A 201 1.83 -28.95 -6.59
C ALA A 201 2.94 -28.43 -7.52
N GLU A 202 3.56 -29.35 -8.25
CA GLU A 202 4.53 -29.02 -9.30
C GLU A 202 3.92 -28.04 -10.33
N GLY A 203 4.70 -27.07 -10.79
CA GLY A 203 4.20 -25.99 -11.65
C GLY A 203 3.33 -24.94 -10.91
N GLY A 204 3.28 -24.97 -9.58
CA GLY A 204 2.62 -23.96 -8.76
C GLY A 204 1.10 -24.15 -8.63
N GLY A 205 0.59 -25.38 -8.75
CA GLY A 205 -0.84 -25.66 -8.53
C GLY A 205 -1.24 -25.49 -7.07
N LEU A 206 -2.35 -24.79 -6.79
CA LEU A 206 -2.89 -24.62 -5.43
C LEU A 206 -3.98 -25.65 -5.14
N HIS A 207 -3.84 -26.38 -4.03
CA HIS A 207 -4.87 -27.23 -3.45
C HIS A 207 -5.18 -26.79 -2.02
N LEU A 208 -6.45 -26.54 -1.72
CA LEU A 208 -6.92 -26.32 -0.35
C LEU A 208 -6.83 -27.63 0.43
N GLY A 209 -6.48 -27.53 1.73
CA GLY A 209 -6.38 -28.67 2.64
C GLY A 209 -7.73 -29.27 3.03
#